data_AF-A0A354GZM3-F1
#
_entry.id   AF-A0A354GZM3-F1
#
_cell.length_a   1.000
_cell.length_b   1.000
_cell.length_c   1.000
_cell.angle_alpha   90.00
_cell.angle_beta   90.00
_cell.angle_gamma   90.00
#
_symmetry.space_group_name_H-M   'P 1'
#
loop_
_entity.id
_entity.type
_entity.pdbx_description
1 polymer ?
#
loop_
_entity_poly.entity_id
_entity_poly.type
_entity_poly.pdbx_seq_one_letter_code
_entity_poly.pdbx_strand_id
1 'polypeptide(L)'
;MKRLITLVLLLAPVLAAPASAGIFFTKKADKPNPAVVVPDLIRTVQSDGDEDKRMAAAEQLREFDPAQFPDVVPTLVEALLSDKKPSVRAEAAQSLGKIRPVSDKAGMALEQALAKDSSMRVRLQARSVLLQYRWSGWKEPAPKKDETPTARPKEPAPPQSKEPPLAPTVGKAPPVAQLSSRYTPQPASAPRLRPAPAAVRVNPPPPPVRQAEPLPTEPAIPPAAPAGDEQGPVLNPPPE
;
A
#
# COMPACT_ATOMS: atom_id res chain seq x y z
N MET A 1 -80.42 -53.23 1.32
CA MET A 1 -80.98 -52.66 2.56
C MET A 1 -80.52 -51.21 2.68
N LYS A 2 -81.47 -50.27 2.79
CA LYS A 2 -81.37 -48.90 3.36
C LYS A 2 -80.22 -48.01 2.83
N ARG A 3 -80.45 -47.19 1.79
CA ARG A 3 -80.84 -45.76 1.85
C ARG A 3 -80.13 -45.01 2.99
N LEU A 4 -79.36 -43.96 2.67
CA LEU A 4 -79.55 -42.60 3.22
C LEU A 4 -78.44 -41.64 2.72
N ILE A 5 -78.88 -40.58 2.02
CA ILE A 5 -78.46 -39.19 2.18
C ILE A 5 -77.17 -38.74 1.46
N THR A 6 -77.45 -38.18 0.29
CA THR A 6 -76.83 -37.02 -0.37
C THR A 6 -76.27 -35.92 0.55
N LEU A 7 -75.33 -35.14 0.00
CA LEU A 7 -75.23 -33.67 0.07
C LEU A 7 -74.02 -33.09 0.85
N VAL A 8 -73.06 -32.56 0.06
CA VAL A 8 -72.33 -31.28 0.25
C VAL A 8 -71.64 -31.03 1.60
N LEU A 9 -70.30 -31.04 1.59
CA LEU A 9 -69.55 -30.03 2.33
C LEU A 9 -68.21 -29.71 1.64
N LEU A 10 -68.19 -28.49 1.12
CA LEU A 10 -67.09 -27.72 0.56
C LEU A 10 -66.03 -27.48 1.63
N LEU A 11 -64.78 -27.90 1.40
CA LEU A 11 -63.62 -27.36 2.14
C LEU A 11 -62.36 -27.44 1.29
N ALA A 12 -62.04 -26.33 0.62
CA ALA A 12 -60.74 -26.08 0.03
C ALA A 12 -59.71 -25.79 1.13
N PRO A 13 -58.52 -26.43 1.13
CA PRO A 13 -57.36 -25.84 1.76
C PRO A 13 -56.59 -25.05 0.70
N VAL A 14 -56.78 -23.73 0.74
CA VAL A 14 -55.75 -22.77 0.36
C VAL A 14 -54.53 -23.07 1.24
N LEU A 15 -53.41 -23.53 0.67
CA LEU A 15 -52.12 -23.44 1.37
C LEU A 15 -50.92 -23.37 0.41
N ALA A 16 -50.31 -22.18 0.42
CA ALA A 16 -48.90 -21.88 0.17
C ALA A 16 -48.35 -22.11 -1.25
N ALA A 17 -48.50 -21.09 -2.09
CA ALA A 17 -47.45 -20.76 -3.07
C ALA A 17 -46.18 -20.33 -2.32
N PRO A 18 -44.98 -20.83 -2.65
CA PRO A 18 -43.75 -20.16 -2.29
C PRO A 18 -43.58 -18.94 -3.20
N ALA A 19 -44.21 -17.83 -2.81
CA ALA A 19 -43.92 -16.53 -3.38
C ALA A 19 -42.52 -16.10 -2.94
N SER A 20 -41.69 -15.82 -3.94
CA SER A 20 -40.61 -14.84 -3.88
C SER A 20 -39.43 -15.18 -2.96
N ALA A 21 -38.65 -16.19 -3.34
CA ALA A 21 -37.21 -16.12 -3.13
C ALA A 21 -36.73 -14.88 -3.89
N GLY A 22 -36.39 -13.82 -3.15
CA GLY A 22 -35.84 -12.59 -3.69
C GLY A 22 -34.64 -12.94 -4.57
N ILE A 23 -34.81 -12.75 -5.87
CA ILE A 23 -33.72 -12.64 -6.82
C ILE A 23 -32.98 -11.39 -6.35
N PHE A 24 -31.95 -11.59 -5.53
CA PHE A 24 -31.01 -10.54 -5.18
C PHE A 24 -30.55 -9.95 -6.49
N PHE A 25 -30.95 -8.70 -6.70
CA PHE A 25 -30.60 -7.87 -7.82
C PHE A 25 -29.10 -8.01 -8.06
N THR A 26 -28.73 -8.79 -9.07
CA THR A 26 -27.48 -8.58 -9.78
C THR A 26 -27.66 -7.27 -10.52
N LYS A 27 -27.57 -6.16 -9.78
CA LYS A 27 -27.29 -4.86 -10.36
C LYS A 27 -25.91 -5.03 -10.98
N LYS A 28 -25.89 -5.46 -12.24
CA LYS A 28 -24.77 -5.30 -13.15
C LYS A 28 -24.53 -3.79 -13.12
N ALA A 29 -23.67 -3.35 -12.21
CA ALA A 29 -23.10 -2.02 -12.29
C ALA A 29 -22.51 -1.96 -13.69
N ASP A 30 -22.97 -1.01 -14.49
CA ASP A 30 -22.41 -0.75 -15.80
C ASP A 30 -20.90 -0.65 -15.61
N LYS A 31 -20.16 -1.65 -16.10
CA LYS A 31 -18.71 -1.65 -16.00
C LYS A 31 -18.26 -0.37 -16.69
N PRO A 32 -17.63 0.59 -15.97
CA PRO A 32 -17.21 1.82 -16.59
C PRO A 32 -16.29 1.50 -17.78
N ASN A 33 -16.47 2.23 -18.87
CA ASN A 33 -15.81 1.93 -20.14
C ASN A 33 -14.28 1.88 -19.92
N PRO A 34 -13.61 0.74 -20.20
CA PRO A 34 -12.17 0.59 -19.96
C PRO A 34 -11.34 1.65 -20.69
N ALA A 35 -11.83 2.17 -21.83
CA ALA A 35 -11.18 3.23 -22.58
C ALA A 35 -11.07 4.57 -21.82
N VAL A 36 -11.92 4.80 -20.82
CA VAL A 36 -11.87 6.00 -19.95
C VAL A 36 -11.16 5.67 -18.64
N VAL A 37 -11.43 4.49 -18.08
CA VAL A 37 -10.88 4.08 -16.78
C VAL A 37 -9.36 3.93 -16.83
N VAL A 38 -8.80 3.31 -17.87
CA VAL A 38 -7.35 3.03 -17.92
C VAL A 38 -6.51 4.33 -17.95
N PRO A 39 -6.81 5.33 -18.80
CA PRO A 39 -6.12 6.62 -18.74
C PRO A 39 -6.21 7.31 -17.37
N ASP A 40 -7.38 7.27 -16.73
CA ASP A 40 -7.56 7.86 -15.39
C ASP A 40 -6.73 7.14 -14.32
N LEU A 41 -6.65 5.80 -14.39
CA LEU A 41 -5.79 5.01 -13.50
C LEU A 41 -4.30 5.29 -13.74
N ILE A 42 -3.87 5.41 -15.00
CA ILE A 42 -2.49 5.78 -15.34
C ILE A 42 -2.14 7.14 -14.73
N ARG A 43 -3.01 8.13 -14.90
CA ARG A 43 -2.84 9.46 -14.30
C ARG A 43 -2.77 9.38 -12.78
N THR A 44 -3.61 8.56 -12.16
CA THR A 44 -3.63 8.35 -10.71
C THR A 44 -2.30 7.80 -10.24
N VAL A 45 -1.78 6.75 -10.88
CA VAL A 45 -0.46 6.16 -10.54
C VAL A 45 0.68 7.17 -10.69
N GLN A 46 0.62 8.08 -11.65
CA GLN A 46 1.71 9.03 -11.91
C GLN A 46 1.68 10.28 -11.03
N SER A 47 0.49 10.77 -10.66
CA SER A 47 0.34 12.14 -10.15
C SER A 47 -0.48 12.30 -8.88
N ASP A 48 -1.19 11.26 -8.41
CA ASP A 48 -2.00 11.39 -7.19
C ASP A 48 -1.10 11.57 -5.95
N GLY A 49 -1.50 12.47 -5.05
CA GLY A 49 -0.74 12.72 -3.82
C GLY A 49 -0.86 11.57 -2.81
N ASP A 50 -1.97 10.84 -2.85
CA ASP A 50 -2.30 9.76 -1.93
C ASP A 50 -1.68 8.44 -2.39
N GLU A 51 -0.79 7.89 -1.55
CA GLU A 51 -0.10 6.65 -1.85
C GLU A 51 -1.01 5.43 -1.95
N ASP A 52 -2.10 5.41 -1.18
CA ASP A 52 -3.05 4.30 -1.20
C ASP A 52 -3.83 4.29 -2.52
N LYS A 53 -4.18 5.46 -3.05
CA LYS A 53 -4.81 5.58 -4.37
C LYS A 53 -3.86 5.19 -5.49
N ARG A 54 -2.59 5.62 -5.43
CA ARG A 54 -1.58 5.20 -6.42
C ARG A 54 -1.39 3.69 -6.41
N MET A 55 -1.31 3.09 -5.21
CA MET A 55 -1.20 1.65 -5.05
C MET A 55 -2.43 0.91 -5.58
N ALA A 56 -3.63 1.34 -5.21
CA ALA A 56 -4.89 0.74 -5.69
C ALA A 56 -5.04 0.88 -7.21
N ALA A 57 -4.63 2.01 -7.78
CA ALA A 57 -4.66 2.20 -9.23
C ALA A 57 -3.65 1.26 -9.92
N ALA A 58 -2.43 1.12 -9.39
CA ALA A 58 -1.44 0.17 -9.90
C ALA A 58 -1.93 -1.29 -9.80
N GLU A 59 -2.66 -1.63 -8.72
CA GLU A 59 -3.32 -2.92 -8.58
C GLU A 59 -4.38 -3.12 -9.68
N GLN A 60 -5.27 -2.16 -9.88
CA GLN A 60 -6.36 -2.25 -10.85
C GLN A 60 -5.86 -2.34 -12.29
N LEU A 61 -4.75 -1.65 -12.62
CA LEU A 61 -4.16 -1.67 -13.96
C LEU A 61 -3.80 -3.07 -14.46
N ARG A 62 -3.56 -4.05 -13.56
CA ARG A 62 -3.21 -5.42 -13.96
C ARG A 62 -4.38 -6.22 -14.54
N GLU A 63 -5.61 -5.77 -14.30
CA GLU A 63 -6.83 -6.46 -14.78
C GLU A 63 -7.15 -6.11 -16.23
N PHE A 64 -6.42 -5.16 -16.82
CA PHE A 64 -6.59 -4.72 -18.21
C PHE A 64 -5.56 -5.38 -19.12
N ASP A 65 -5.99 -5.68 -20.35
CA ASP A 65 -5.13 -6.29 -21.36
C ASP A 65 -4.12 -5.27 -21.90
N PRO A 66 -2.80 -5.52 -21.76
CA PRO A 66 -1.77 -4.62 -22.28
C PRO A 66 -1.78 -4.52 -23.82
N ALA A 67 -2.39 -5.47 -24.54
CA ALA A 67 -2.55 -5.36 -25.99
C ALA A 67 -3.55 -4.28 -26.40
N GLN A 68 -4.57 -4.03 -25.56
CA GLN A 68 -5.54 -2.94 -25.76
C GLN A 68 -5.00 -1.61 -25.20
N PHE A 69 -4.19 -1.68 -24.14
CA PHE A 69 -3.66 -0.51 -23.44
C PHE A 69 -2.14 -0.58 -23.31
N PRO A 70 -1.39 -0.15 -24.33
CA PRO A 70 0.07 -0.30 -24.37
C PRO A 70 0.81 0.50 -23.28
N ASP A 71 0.17 1.54 -22.73
CA ASP A 71 0.75 2.41 -21.70
C ASP A 71 0.72 1.81 -20.28
N VAL A 72 -0.02 0.71 -20.07
CA VAL A 72 -0.12 0.05 -18.76
C VAL A 72 1.24 -0.44 -18.27
N VAL A 73 1.96 -1.18 -19.11
CA VAL A 73 3.26 -1.77 -18.74
C VAL A 73 4.33 -0.69 -18.49
N PRO A 74 4.53 0.31 -19.38
CA PRO A 74 5.42 1.44 -19.12
C PRO A 74 5.12 2.18 -17.81
N THR A 75 3.84 2.44 -17.53
CA THR A 75 3.43 3.16 -16.32
C THR A 75 3.77 2.37 -15.05
N LEU A 76 3.49 1.07 -15.04
CA LEU A 76 3.83 0.21 -13.90
C LEU A 76 5.35 0.07 -13.72
N VAL A 77 6.11 0.04 -14.82
CA VAL A 77 7.59 0.04 -14.78
C VAL A 77 8.12 1.34 -14.17
N GLU A 78 7.56 2.49 -14.55
CA GLU A 78 7.95 3.78 -13.96
C GLU A 78 7.61 3.84 -12.48
N ALA A 79 6.40 3.40 -12.09
CA ALA A 79 5.98 3.32 -10.70
C ALA A 79 6.93 2.42 -9.88
N LEU A 80 7.33 1.26 -10.42
CA LEU A 80 8.29 0.36 -9.78
C LEU A 80 9.66 1.02 -9.54
N LEU A 81 10.14 1.86 -10.45
CA LEU A 81 11.49 2.40 -10.38
C LEU A 81 11.59 3.76 -9.67
N SER A 82 10.51 4.54 -9.67
CA SER A 82 10.56 5.96 -9.30
C SER A 82 9.53 6.40 -8.25
N ASP A 83 8.56 5.55 -7.87
CA ASP A 83 7.61 5.95 -6.83
C ASP A 83 8.32 6.13 -5.46
N LYS A 84 7.96 7.21 -4.76
CA LYS A 84 8.54 7.56 -3.45
C LYS A 84 8.25 6.48 -2.40
N LYS A 85 7.10 5.82 -2.48
CA LYS A 85 6.60 4.91 -1.46
C LYS A 85 6.85 3.45 -1.82
N PRO A 86 7.50 2.68 -0.92
CA PRO A 86 7.85 1.29 -1.21
C PRO A 86 6.63 0.37 -1.37
N SER A 87 5.48 0.72 -0.78
CA SER A 87 4.24 -0.04 -0.96
C SER A 87 3.75 0.03 -2.41
N VAL A 88 3.73 1.22 -3.00
CA VAL A 88 3.35 1.43 -4.41
C VAL A 88 4.33 0.70 -5.35
N ARG A 89 5.64 0.81 -5.09
CA ARG A 89 6.66 0.07 -5.89
C ARG A 89 6.48 -1.45 -5.81
N ALA A 90 6.18 -1.98 -4.62
CA ALA A 90 5.95 -3.41 -4.45
C ALA A 90 4.68 -3.88 -5.18
N GLU A 91 3.59 -3.10 -5.13
CA GLU A 91 2.36 -3.41 -5.87
C GLU A 91 2.60 -3.33 -7.38
N ALA A 92 3.34 -2.33 -7.85
CA ALA A 92 3.71 -2.21 -9.26
C ALA A 92 4.50 -3.45 -9.76
N ALA A 93 5.47 -3.94 -8.97
CA ALA A 93 6.17 -5.20 -9.27
C ALA A 93 5.18 -6.38 -9.36
N GLN A 94 4.26 -6.49 -8.40
CA GLN A 94 3.28 -7.57 -8.36
C GLN A 94 2.31 -7.53 -9.55
N SER A 95 1.83 -6.36 -9.91
CA SER A 95 0.98 -6.14 -11.09
C SER A 95 1.70 -6.53 -12.38
N LEU A 96 2.96 -6.14 -12.55
CA LEU A 96 3.80 -6.58 -13.68
C LEU A 96 3.95 -8.11 -13.73
N GLY A 97 3.96 -8.77 -12.57
CA GLY A 97 4.00 -10.24 -12.47
C GLY A 97 2.75 -10.94 -12.99
N LYS A 98 1.59 -10.32 -12.80
CA LYS A 98 0.27 -10.86 -13.18
C LYS A 98 -0.11 -10.55 -14.63
N ILE A 99 0.42 -9.48 -15.20
CA ILE A 99 0.18 -9.11 -16.60
C ILE A 99 0.83 -10.12 -17.56
N ARG A 100 0.11 -10.46 -18.62
CA ARG A 100 0.57 -11.29 -19.73
C ARG A 100 0.22 -10.61 -21.07
N PRO A 101 1.05 -10.75 -22.12
CA PRO A 101 2.30 -11.52 -22.18
C PRO A 101 3.45 -10.89 -21.36
N VAL A 102 4.50 -11.67 -21.10
CA VAL A 102 5.67 -11.21 -20.34
C VAL A 102 6.45 -10.19 -21.17
N SER A 103 6.80 -9.05 -20.56
CA SER A 103 7.52 -7.97 -21.23
C SER A 103 9.00 -7.94 -20.84
N ASP A 104 9.90 -7.82 -21.82
CA ASP A 104 11.34 -7.68 -21.55
C ASP A 104 11.66 -6.42 -20.75
N LYS A 105 10.97 -5.32 -21.03
CA LYS A 105 11.12 -4.05 -20.29
C LYS A 105 10.76 -4.22 -18.82
N ALA A 106 9.68 -4.96 -18.54
CA ALA A 106 9.27 -5.26 -17.17
C ALA A 106 10.29 -6.17 -16.48
N GLY A 107 10.82 -7.19 -17.18
CA GLY A 107 11.87 -8.07 -16.65
C GLY A 107 13.13 -7.30 -16.24
N MET A 108 13.63 -6.41 -17.10
CA MET A 108 14.79 -5.57 -16.80
C MET A 108 14.54 -4.63 -15.61
N ALA A 109 13.36 -4.02 -15.53
CA ALA A 109 13.00 -3.14 -14.42
C ALA A 109 12.92 -3.90 -13.08
N LEU A 110 12.42 -5.13 -13.10
CA LEU A 110 12.39 -6.00 -11.93
C LEU A 110 13.79 -6.40 -11.48
N GLU A 111 14.73 -6.65 -12.39
CA GLU A 111 16.14 -6.91 -12.02
C GLU A 111 16.80 -5.67 -11.42
N GLN A 112 16.53 -4.49 -11.99
CA GLN A 112 16.98 -3.24 -11.42
C GLN A 112 16.42 -3.03 -10.00
N ALA A 113 15.13 -3.27 -9.79
CA ALA A 113 14.50 -3.18 -8.48
C ALA A 113 15.09 -4.20 -7.49
N LEU A 114 15.34 -5.43 -7.94
CA LEU A 114 15.99 -6.46 -7.13
C LEU A 114 17.39 -6.03 -6.65
N ALA A 115 18.17 -5.40 -7.53
CA ALA A 115 19.55 -5.02 -7.24
C ALA A 115 19.67 -3.70 -6.46
N LYS A 116 18.85 -2.70 -6.79
CA LYS A 116 19.06 -1.30 -6.37
C LYS A 116 17.98 -0.72 -5.45
N ASP A 117 16.82 -1.38 -5.29
CA ASP A 117 15.77 -0.82 -4.43
C ASP A 117 16.19 -0.82 -2.95
N SER A 118 15.91 0.29 -2.25
CA SER A 118 16.24 0.45 -0.83
C SER A 118 15.40 -0.45 0.07
N SER A 119 14.15 -0.75 -0.30
CA SER A 119 13.21 -1.52 0.48
C SER A 119 13.40 -3.02 0.27
N MET A 120 13.63 -3.75 1.37
CA MET A 120 13.70 -5.21 1.34
C MET A 120 12.42 -5.85 0.80
N ARG A 121 11.24 -5.26 1.10
CA ARG A 121 9.95 -5.75 0.60
C ARG A 121 9.90 -5.71 -0.92
N VAL A 122 10.33 -4.61 -1.53
CA VAL A 122 10.33 -4.44 -2.98
C VAL A 122 11.32 -5.41 -3.62
N ARG A 123 12.53 -5.57 -3.07
CA ARG A 123 13.51 -6.54 -3.57
C ARG A 123 13.00 -7.97 -3.53
N LEU A 124 12.36 -8.39 -2.44
CA LEU A 124 11.79 -9.74 -2.33
C LEU A 124 10.64 -9.96 -3.30
N GLN A 125 9.79 -8.95 -3.51
CA GLN A 125 8.72 -9.00 -4.49
C GLN A 125 9.27 -9.07 -5.92
N ALA A 126 10.25 -8.23 -6.26
CA ALA A 126 10.93 -8.29 -7.55
C ALA A 126 11.55 -9.67 -7.81
N ARG A 127 12.19 -10.27 -6.79
CA ARG A 127 12.72 -11.64 -6.87
C ARG A 127 11.64 -12.68 -7.16
N SER A 128 10.51 -12.62 -6.46
CA SER A 128 9.41 -13.59 -6.63
C SER A 128 8.81 -13.48 -8.03
N VAL A 129 8.61 -12.26 -8.53
CA VAL A 129 8.09 -11.99 -9.87
C VAL A 129 9.08 -12.41 -10.95
N LEU A 130 10.38 -12.16 -10.78
CA LEU A 130 11.40 -12.62 -11.73
C LEU A 130 11.44 -14.14 -11.85
N LEU A 131 11.22 -14.88 -10.76
CA LEU A 131 11.09 -16.33 -10.81
C LEU A 131 9.89 -16.75 -11.68
N GLN A 132 8.76 -16.06 -11.55
CA GLN A 132 7.57 -16.31 -12.39
C GLN A 132 7.85 -15.97 -13.86
N TYR A 133 8.56 -14.87 -14.13
CA TYR A 133 8.98 -14.48 -15.48
C TYR A 133 9.85 -15.58 -16.11
N ARG A 134 10.83 -16.10 -15.36
CA ARG A 134 11.70 -17.21 -15.81
C ARG A 134 10.91 -18.48 -16.12
N TRP A 135 9.94 -18.84 -15.28
CA TRP A 135 9.04 -19.97 -15.56
C TRP A 135 8.13 -19.72 -16.76
N SER A 136 7.85 -18.46 -17.09
CA SER A 136 7.07 -18.05 -18.26
C SER A 136 7.93 -17.89 -19.52
N GLY A 137 9.19 -18.33 -19.49
CA GLY A 137 10.09 -18.32 -20.64
C GLY A 137 10.87 -17.02 -20.85
N TRP A 138 10.76 -16.05 -19.94
CA TRP A 138 11.59 -14.84 -20.00
C TRP A 138 13.06 -15.18 -19.79
N LYS A 139 13.91 -14.64 -20.66
CA LYS A 139 15.36 -14.76 -20.58
C LYS A 139 15.94 -13.37 -20.42
N GLU A 140 16.82 -13.23 -19.45
CA GLU A 140 17.57 -11.99 -19.26
C GLU A 140 18.31 -11.64 -20.58
N PRO A 141 18.17 -10.41 -21.09
CA PRO A 141 18.96 -9.97 -22.22
C PRO A 141 20.42 -10.01 -21.80
N ALA A 142 21.25 -10.76 -22.54
CA ALA A 142 22.64 -10.98 -22.18
C ALA A 142 23.33 -9.66 -21.78
N PRO A 143 24.08 -9.63 -20.66
CA PRO A 143 24.77 -8.42 -20.24
C PRO A 143 25.63 -7.95 -21.41
N LYS A 144 25.46 -6.68 -21.80
CA LYS A 144 26.39 -6.04 -22.73
C LYS A 144 27.78 -6.23 -22.13
N LYS A 145 28.70 -6.81 -22.91
CA LYS A 145 30.01 -7.35 -22.48
C LYS A 145 30.95 -6.35 -21.77
N ASP A 146 30.49 -5.12 -21.51
CA ASP A 146 31.23 -4.06 -20.87
C ASP A 146 30.94 -3.98 -19.35
N GLU A 147 29.90 -4.66 -18.86
CA GLU A 147 29.61 -4.78 -17.43
C GLU A 147 29.79 -6.24 -16.98
N THR A 148 31.05 -6.66 -16.84
CA THR A 148 31.39 -7.80 -15.98
C THR A 148 30.73 -7.61 -14.62
N PRO A 149 29.92 -8.57 -14.13
CA PRO A 149 29.65 -8.66 -12.71
C PRO A 149 31.00 -8.75 -12.04
N THR A 150 31.37 -7.73 -11.26
CA THR A 150 32.52 -7.77 -10.37
C THR A 150 32.45 -9.11 -9.67
N ALA A 151 33.36 -10.00 -10.08
CA ALA A 151 33.60 -11.24 -9.39
C ALA A 151 33.68 -10.86 -7.91
N ARG A 152 32.94 -11.58 -7.05
CA ARG A 152 33.35 -11.69 -5.65
C ARG A 152 34.87 -11.78 -5.68
N PRO A 153 35.64 -10.85 -5.08
CA PRO A 153 37.07 -11.03 -5.00
C PRO A 153 37.25 -12.44 -4.47
N LYS A 154 37.87 -13.33 -5.25
CA LYS A 154 38.42 -14.56 -4.69
C LYS A 154 39.41 -14.03 -3.68
N GLU A 155 38.98 -13.98 -2.42
CA GLU A 155 39.87 -13.74 -1.30
C GLU A 155 41.00 -14.76 -1.48
N PRO A 156 42.23 -14.30 -1.76
CA PRO A 156 43.33 -15.23 -1.88
C PRO A 156 43.41 -15.96 -0.55
N ALA A 157 43.40 -17.29 -0.61
CA ALA A 157 43.59 -18.13 0.57
C ALA A 157 44.78 -17.58 1.38
N PRO A 158 44.68 -17.47 2.71
CA PRO A 158 45.79 -16.97 3.52
C PRO A 158 47.06 -17.76 3.16
N PRO A 159 48.22 -17.10 3.02
CA PRO A 159 49.44 -17.77 2.62
C PRO A 159 49.72 -18.90 3.59
N GLN A 160 49.74 -20.14 3.08
CA GLN A 160 50.23 -21.29 3.81
C GLN A 160 51.72 -21.05 4.07
N SER A 161 52.05 -20.59 5.27
CA SER A 161 53.43 -20.55 5.75
C SER A 161 53.98 -21.97 5.77
N LYS A 162 54.87 -22.26 4.82
CA LYS A 162 55.69 -23.48 4.82
C LYS A 162 56.78 -23.30 5.87
N GLU A 163 56.56 -23.77 7.09
CA GLU A 163 57.65 -23.97 8.03
C GLU A 163 58.52 -25.15 7.59
N PRO A 164 59.86 -25.01 7.51
CA PRO A 164 60.77 -26.11 7.25
C PRO A 164 60.95 -26.98 8.51
N PRO A 165 61.21 -28.29 8.37
CA PRO A 165 61.32 -29.16 9.54
C PRO A 165 62.68 -28.99 10.21
N LEU A 166 62.69 -28.61 11.49
CA LEU A 166 63.85 -28.79 12.36
C LEU A 166 63.58 -29.99 13.29
N ALA A 167 64.58 -30.88 13.32
CA ALA A 167 64.57 -32.19 13.96
C ALA A 167 64.56 -32.10 15.52
N PRO A 168 64.41 -33.23 16.23
CA PRO A 168 63.79 -33.32 17.55
C PRO A 168 64.75 -33.02 18.70
N THR A 169 64.29 -32.27 19.70
CA THR A 169 64.92 -32.24 21.03
C THR A 169 64.00 -32.88 22.05
N VAL A 170 64.39 -34.09 22.46
CA VAL A 170 63.92 -34.81 23.65
C VAL A 170 64.06 -33.91 24.88
N GLY A 171 63.00 -33.78 25.69
CA GLY A 171 63.08 -33.02 26.94
C GLY A 171 61.78 -32.91 27.72
N LYS A 172 61.35 -34.02 28.33
CA LYS A 172 60.58 -34.11 29.59
C LYS A 172 59.23 -33.36 29.67
N ALA A 173 58.14 -34.13 29.58
CA ALA A 173 56.78 -33.69 29.90
C ALA A 173 56.58 -33.46 31.42
N PRO A 174 55.82 -32.42 31.81
CA PRO A 174 54.95 -32.46 32.98
C PRO A 174 53.47 -32.61 32.55
N PRO A 175 52.59 -33.06 33.46
CA PRO A 175 51.33 -33.68 33.09
C PRO A 175 50.26 -32.67 32.67
N VAL A 176 49.37 -33.17 31.83
CA VAL A 176 48.17 -32.53 31.31
C VAL A 176 47.27 -32.09 32.48
N ALA A 177 47.22 -30.78 32.74
CA ALA A 177 46.20 -30.22 33.62
C ALA A 177 44.90 -30.11 32.82
N GLN A 178 43.96 -31.02 33.10
CA GLN A 178 42.59 -30.94 32.63
C GLN A 178 41.99 -29.60 33.05
N LEU A 179 41.73 -28.72 32.08
CA LEU A 179 40.99 -27.49 32.32
C LEU A 179 39.50 -27.82 32.41
N SER A 180 39.08 -28.45 33.51
CA SER A 180 37.69 -28.41 33.95
C SER A 180 37.37 -26.96 34.32
N SER A 181 36.93 -26.17 33.34
CA SER A 181 36.45 -24.82 33.56
C SER A 181 35.19 -24.90 34.42
N ARG A 182 35.39 -24.79 35.73
CA ARG A 182 34.35 -24.51 36.71
C ARG A 182 33.61 -23.27 36.27
N TYR A 183 32.32 -23.43 35.99
CA TYR A 183 31.38 -22.34 35.93
C TYR A 183 31.25 -21.75 37.34
N THR A 184 31.94 -20.64 37.60
CA THR A 184 31.62 -19.76 38.72
C THR A 184 30.54 -18.79 38.23
N PRO A 185 29.31 -18.80 38.78
CA PRO A 185 28.39 -17.70 38.54
C PRO A 185 28.99 -16.44 39.15
N GLN A 186 29.38 -15.51 38.28
CA GLN A 186 29.79 -14.17 38.67
C GLN A 186 28.61 -13.50 39.40
N PRO A 187 28.79 -12.96 40.63
CA PRO A 187 27.72 -12.20 41.26
C PRO A 187 27.39 -11.00 40.38
N ALA A 188 26.11 -10.86 40.03
CA ALA A 188 25.60 -9.78 39.21
C ALA A 188 26.08 -8.44 39.77
N SER A 189 26.91 -7.75 39.01
CA SER A 189 27.23 -6.35 39.28
C SER A 189 25.92 -5.58 39.16
N ALA A 190 25.50 -4.94 40.26
CA ALA A 190 24.30 -4.13 40.29
C ALA A 190 24.27 -3.17 39.09
N PRO A 191 23.10 -2.98 38.42
CA PRO A 191 23.01 -2.03 37.33
C PRO A 191 23.35 -0.65 37.87
N ARG A 192 24.38 0.00 37.30
CA ARG A 192 24.59 1.43 37.51
C ARG A 192 23.28 2.13 37.14
N LEU A 193 22.63 2.71 38.13
CA LEU A 193 21.51 3.62 37.92
C LEU A 193 22.03 4.73 37.02
N ARG A 194 21.54 4.76 35.77
CA ARG A 194 21.75 5.90 34.89
C ARG A 194 21.17 7.12 35.62
N PRO A 195 21.86 8.28 35.66
CA PRO A 195 21.22 9.49 36.11
C PRO A 195 19.97 9.71 35.26
N ALA A 196 18.84 9.99 35.92
CA ALA A 196 17.58 10.28 35.26
C ALA A 196 17.79 11.38 34.21
N PRO A 197 17.15 11.31 33.04
CA PRO A 197 17.15 12.44 32.12
C PRO A 197 16.59 13.64 32.89
N ALA A 198 17.30 14.78 32.83
CA ALA A 198 16.80 16.04 33.36
C ALA A 198 15.35 16.20 32.92
N ALA A 199 14.45 16.37 33.90
CA ALA A 199 13.03 16.57 33.64
C ALA A 199 12.91 17.63 32.55
N VAL A 200 12.35 17.23 31.40
CA VAL A 200 11.87 18.18 30.41
C VAL A 200 10.95 19.11 31.19
N ARG A 201 11.36 20.37 31.32
CA ARG A 201 10.51 21.42 31.88
C ARG A 201 9.36 21.55 30.89
N VAL A 202 8.30 20.81 31.15
CA VAL A 202 7.01 21.00 30.47
C VAL A 202 6.62 22.41 30.83
N ASN A 203 6.72 23.33 29.87
CA ASN A 203 6.15 24.66 30.04
C ASN A 203 4.69 24.47 30.44
N PRO A 204 4.21 25.17 31.48
CA PRO A 204 2.80 25.11 31.83
C PRO A 204 1.98 25.47 30.59
N PRO A 205 0.80 24.83 30.40
CA PRO A 205 -0.07 25.19 29.29
C PRO A 205 -0.31 26.71 29.34
N PRO A 206 -0.38 27.39 28.17
CA PRO A 206 -0.74 28.80 28.15
C PRO A 206 -2.06 28.99 28.90
N PRO A 207 -2.25 30.10 29.62
CA PRO A 207 -3.52 30.37 30.29
C PRO A 207 -4.65 30.25 29.27
N PRO A 208 -5.84 29.79 29.67
CA PRO A 208 -6.97 29.72 28.76
C PRO A 208 -7.12 31.10 28.15
N VAL A 209 -7.11 31.15 26.81
CA VAL A 209 -7.45 32.35 26.06
C VAL A 209 -8.80 32.78 26.62
N ARG A 210 -8.82 33.90 27.36
CA ARG A 210 -10.08 34.59 27.62
C ARG A 210 -10.67 34.80 26.24
N GLN A 211 -11.71 34.04 25.91
CA GLN A 211 -12.55 34.39 24.79
C GLN A 211 -12.86 35.86 25.03
N ALA A 212 -12.40 36.72 24.10
CA ALA A 212 -12.87 38.09 24.09
C ALA A 212 -14.38 38.00 24.23
N GLU A 213 -14.94 38.65 25.24
CA GLU A 213 -16.38 38.83 25.29
C GLU A 213 -16.82 39.26 23.88
N PRO A 214 -17.85 38.63 23.29
CA PRO A 214 -18.34 39.11 22.02
C PRO A 214 -18.66 40.59 22.21
N LEU A 215 -17.99 41.43 21.41
CA LEU A 215 -18.35 42.84 21.27
C LEU A 215 -19.88 42.90 21.16
N PRO A 216 -20.55 43.84 21.85
CA PRO A 216 -21.99 44.02 21.66
C PRO A 216 -22.21 44.22 20.16
N THR A 217 -22.94 43.29 19.56
CA THR A 217 -23.36 43.33 18.17
C THR A 217 -24.09 44.66 17.98
N GLU A 218 -23.45 45.58 17.27
CA GLU A 218 -24.08 46.77 16.76
C GLU A 218 -25.34 46.32 15.99
N PRO A 219 -26.54 46.84 16.30
CA PRO A 219 -27.75 46.39 15.64
C PRO A 219 -27.62 46.65 14.13
N ALA A 220 -27.79 45.56 13.38
CA ALA A 220 -27.73 45.56 11.93
C ALA A 220 -28.63 46.66 11.35
N ILE A 221 -28.01 47.57 10.58
CA ILE A 221 -28.73 48.47 9.69
C ILE A 221 -29.47 47.57 8.68
N PRO A 222 -30.81 47.60 8.62
CA PRO A 222 -31.54 46.78 7.66
C PRO A 222 -31.20 47.23 6.23
N PRO A 223 -31.12 46.28 5.27
CA PRO A 223 -30.80 46.62 3.88
C PRO A 223 -31.89 47.53 3.30
N ALA A 224 -31.43 48.54 2.56
CA ALA A 224 -32.29 49.42 1.79
C ALA A 224 -33.21 48.59 0.87
N ALA A 225 -34.51 48.71 1.08
CA ALA A 225 -35.54 48.12 0.24
C ALA A 225 -35.52 48.78 -1.16
N PRO A 226 -35.82 48.02 -2.23
CA PRO A 226 -35.75 48.50 -3.60
C PRO A 226 -36.84 49.55 -3.89
N ALA A 227 -36.48 50.52 -4.73
CA ALA A 227 -37.39 51.48 -5.32
C ALA A 227 -38.58 50.77 -5.98
N GLY A 228 -39.78 51.02 -5.45
CA GLY A 228 -41.06 50.58 -5.98
C GLY A 228 -42.04 51.74 -5.86
N ASP A 229 -42.63 52.10 -6.98
CA ASP A 229 -43.53 53.22 -7.18
C ASP A 229 -44.76 53.16 -6.26
N GLU A 230 -44.96 54.19 -5.43
CA GLU A 230 -46.29 54.54 -4.92
C GLU A 230 -46.51 56.04 -5.00
N GLN A 231 -47.48 56.40 -5.84
CA GLN A 231 -48.00 57.74 -6.03
C GLN A 231 -48.57 58.28 -4.72
N GLY A 232 -48.04 59.42 -4.26
CA GLY A 232 -48.65 60.21 -3.19
C GLY A 232 -49.97 60.86 -3.64
N PRO A 233 -50.88 61.16 -2.71
CA PRO A 233 -52.25 61.59 -3.01
C PRO A 233 -52.30 62.99 -3.66
N VAL A 234 -53.10 63.10 -4.71
CA VAL A 234 -53.46 64.36 -5.35
C VAL A 234 -54.27 65.22 -4.37
N LEU A 235 -53.71 66.37 -3.98
CA LEU A 235 -54.45 67.43 -3.30
C LEU A 235 -55.35 68.14 -4.33
N ASN A 236 -56.65 67.87 -4.29
CA ASN A 236 -57.63 68.72 -4.97
C ASN A 236 -57.83 70.01 -4.17
N PRO A 237 -57.89 71.20 -4.81
CA PRO A 237 -58.21 72.44 -4.11
C PRO A 237 -59.70 72.49 -3.70
N PRO A 238 -60.07 73.31 -2.70
CA PRO A 238 -61.46 73.44 -2.26
C PRO A 238 -62.34 74.15 -3.30
N PRO A 239 -63.66 73.87 -3.33
CA PRO A 239 -64.61 74.58 -4.20
C PRO A 239 -64.97 75.98 -3.66
N GLU A 240 -65.31 76.89 -4.58
CA GLU A 240 -66.17 78.06 -4.28
C GLU A 240 -67.64 77.64 -4.13
#